data_AF-A0A177C9M2-F1
#
_entry.id   AF-A0A177C9M2-F1
#
_cell.length_a   1.000
_cell.length_b   1.000
_cell.length_c   1.000
_cell.angle_alpha   90.00
_cell.angle_beta   90.00
_cell.angle_gamma   90.00
#
_symmetry.space_group_name_H-M   'P 1'
#
loop_
_entity.id
_entity.type
_entity.pdbx_description
1 polymer ?
#
loop_
_entity_poly.entity_id
_entity_poly.type
_entity_poly.pdbx_seq_one_letter_code
_entity_poly.pdbx_strand_id
1 'polypeptide(L)' 'MSSPQIGIDRLPTRRVSNEPREAMNCKSCCKRKIKCNRTRPTCEACQVFNCPCIYDAVPKKRGRKTDVPEAMRRR' A
#
# COMPACT_ATOMS: atom_id res chain seq x y z
N MET A 1 1.12 -15.89 -15.69
CA MET A 1 2.51 -15.47 -15.42
C MET A 1 2.78 -15.61 -13.94
N SER A 2 3.53 -16.63 -13.54
CA SER A 2 3.85 -16.94 -12.14
C SER A 2 4.75 -15.83 -11.58
N SER A 3 4.28 -15.11 -10.55
CA SER A 3 5.13 -14.12 -9.88
C SER A 3 6.28 -14.84 -9.16
N PRO A 4 7.54 -14.44 -9.34
CA PRO A 4 8.67 -15.10 -8.70
C PRO A 4 8.53 -15.02 -7.18
N GLN A 5 8.77 -16.14 -6.49
CA GLN A 5 8.74 -16.26 -5.02
C GLN A 5 10.02 -15.64 -4.42
N ILE A 6 10.16 -14.33 -4.57
CA ILE A 6 11.29 -13.57 -4.02
C ILE A 6 11.03 -13.42 -2.52
N GLY A 7 11.99 -13.86 -1.70
CA GLY A 7 11.93 -13.74 -0.24
C GLY A 7 12.30 -12.34 0.27
N ILE A 8 11.88 -12.02 1.49
CA ILE A 8 12.13 -10.73 2.16
C ILE A 8 13.62 -10.46 2.45
N ASP A 9 14.40 -11.53 2.54
CA ASP A 9 15.84 -11.51 2.83
C ASP A 9 16.67 -10.78 1.76
N ARG A 10 16.17 -10.71 0.51
CA ARG A 10 16.85 -9.99 -0.58
C ARG A 10 16.71 -8.47 -0.50
N LEU A 11 16.02 -7.94 0.52
CA LEU A 11 15.77 -6.51 0.62
C LEU A 11 16.98 -5.78 1.24
N PRO A 12 17.51 -4.73 0.58
CA PRO A 12 18.69 -4.03 1.09
C PRO A 12 18.41 -3.32 2.42
N THR A 13 19.42 -3.31 3.31
CA THR A 13 19.38 -2.55 4.57
C THR A 13 19.32 -1.06 4.26
N ARG A 14 18.20 -0.43 4.63
CA ARG A 14 17.88 0.95 4.23
C ARG A 14 18.92 1.96 4.73
N ARG A 15 19.46 2.78 3.81
CA ARG A 15 20.23 3.99 4.14
C ARG A 15 19.30 5.15 4.48
N VAL A 16 19.67 5.97 5.48
CA VAL A 16 18.85 7.10 5.92
C VAL A 16 19.08 8.30 4.98
N SER A 17 18.29 8.39 3.90
CA SER A 17 18.32 9.57 3.00
C SER A 17 17.37 10.68 3.46
N ASN A 18 17.79 11.94 3.32
CA ASN A 18 17.02 13.15 3.69
C ASN A 18 15.99 13.60 2.64
N GLU A 19 15.82 12.84 1.56
CA GLU A 19 14.88 13.14 0.48
C GLU A 19 13.42 13.19 0.95
N PRO A 20 12.56 13.99 0.27
CA PRO A 20 11.13 14.04 0.57
C PRO A 20 10.52 12.63 0.45
N ARG A 21 10.02 12.13 1.58
CA ARG A 21 9.43 10.80 1.72
C ARG A 21 7.92 10.91 1.76
N GLU A 22 7.25 9.94 1.14
CA GLU A 22 5.81 9.79 1.30
C GLU A 22 5.45 9.60 2.79
N ALA A 23 4.35 10.19 3.24
CA ALA A 23 3.87 10.02 4.60
C ALA A 23 3.40 8.56 4.86
N MET A 24 2.93 7.90 3.80
CA MET A 24 2.41 6.54 3.84
C MET A 24 3.33 5.54 3.14
N ASN A 25 3.30 4.29 3.60
CA ASN A 25 3.92 3.19 2.87
C ASN A 25 3.06 2.85 1.63
N CYS A 26 3.69 2.39 0.55
CA CYS A 26 2.93 1.97 -0.63
C CYS A 26 2.02 0.76 -0.32
N LYS A 27 0.96 0.58 -1.10
CA LYS A 27 -0.03 -0.51 -0.92
C LYS A 27 0.61 -1.90 -0.90
N SER A 28 1.61 -2.14 -1.76
CA SER A 28 2.32 -3.42 -1.85
C SER A 28 3.13 -3.73 -0.59
N CYS A 29 3.83 -2.74 -0.05
CA CYS A 29 4.59 -2.91 1.20
C CYS A 29 3.66 -3.06 2.41
N CYS A 30 2.57 -2.29 2.47
CA CYS A 30 1.53 -2.46 3.49
C CYS A 30 0.95 -3.88 3.47
N LYS A 31 0.56 -4.39 2.29
CA LYS A 31 -0.03 -5.73 2.14
C LYS A 31 0.94 -6.85 2.53
N ARG A 32 2.23 -6.70 2.19
CA ARG A 32 3.28 -7.68 2.52
C ARG A 32 3.88 -7.51 3.92
N LYS A 33 3.47 -6.47 4.68
CA LYS A 33 4.01 -6.11 6.00
C LYS A 33 5.55 -5.95 6.00
N ILE A 34 6.07 -5.32 4.96
CA ILE A 34 7.52 -5.07 4.81
C ILE A 34 7.83 -3.57 4.90
N LYS A 35 9.08 -3.25 5.25
CA LYS A 35 9.54 -1.86 5.34
C LYS A 35 9.54 -1.20 3.96
N CYS A 36 8.79 -0.11 3.82
CA CYS A 36 8.80 0.72 2.62
C CYS A 36 9.85 1.82 2.77
N ASN A 37 10.70 2.02 1.76
CA ASN A 37 11.66 3.13 1.73
C ASN A 37 11.02 4.47 1.32
N ARG A 38 9.78 4.42 0.80
CA ARG A 38 8.92 5.57 0.46
C ARG A 38 9.47 6.46 -0.66
N THR A 39 10.24 5.88 -1.56
CA THR A 39 10.78 6.55 -2.76
C THR A 39 9.79 6.48 -3.92
N ARG A 40 9.83 7.50 -4.80
CA ARG A 40 9.13 7.53 -6.09
C ARG A 40 10.13 7.35 -7.23
N PRO A 41 9.72 6.80 -8.38
CA PRO A 41 8.39 6.28 -8.71
C PRO A 41 8.08 4.92 -8.09
N THR A 42 9.11 4.12 -7.77
CA THR A 42 9.00 2.79 -7.15
C THR A 42 9.82 2.71 -5.87
N CYS A 43 9.32 1.93 -4.91
CA CYS A 43 10.03 1.62 -3.68
C CYS A 43 11.08 0.52 -3.94
N GLU A 44 12.21 0.50 -3.22
CA GLU A 44 13.27 -0.52 -3.41
C GLU A 44 12.72 -1.94 -3.29
N ALA A 45 11.84 -2.17 -2.32
CA ALA A 45 11.17 -3.46 -2.19
C ALA A 45 10.32 -3.81 -3.41
N CYS A 46 9.55 -2.86 -3.90
CA CYS A 46 8.64 -3.05 -5.00
C CYS A 46 9.40 -3.36 -6.30
N GLN A 47 10.58 -2.75 -6.46
CA GLN A 47 11.52 -3.02 -7.53
C GLN A 47 12.03 -4.48 -7.45
N VAL A 48 12.50 -4.91 -6.28
CA VAL A 48 13.01 -6.28 -6.06
C VAL A 48 11.92 -7.33 -6.26
N PHE A 49 10.73 -7.11 -5.72
CA PHE A 49 9.58 -8.02 -5.88
C PHE A 49 8.92 -7.94 -7.26
N ASN A 50 9.41 -7.07 -8.15
CA ASN A 50 8.84 -6.78 -9.46
C ASN A 50 7.31 -6.65 -9.41
N CYS A 51 6.82 -5.78 -8.52
CA CYS A 51 5.38 -5.64 -8.25
C CYS A 51 4.92 -4.18 -8.32
N PRO A 52 3.62 -3.93 -8.52
CA PRO A 52 3.10 -2.56 -8.59
C PRO A 52 3.39 -1.77 -7.32
N CYS A 53 4.02 -0.60 -7.45
CA CYS A 53 4.27 0.34 -6.37
C CYS A 53 3.22 1.45 -6.43
N ILE A 54 2.20 1.38 -5.57
CA ILE A 54 1.06 2.29 -5.62
C ILE A 54 0.94 3.05 -4.29
N TYR A 55 0.92 4.38 -4.35
CA TYR A 55 0.78 5.26 -3.19
C TYR A 55 -0.58 5.96 -3.10
N ASP A 56 -1.61 5.54 -3.88
CA ASP A 56 -2.89 6.26 -3.99
C ASP A 56 -3.34 6.85 -2.65
N ALA A 57 -3.22 8.17 -2.56
CA ALA A 57 -3.58 8.93 -1.39
C ALA A 57 -5.09 9.23 -1.38
N VAL A 58 -5.92 8.35 -1.94
CA VAL A 58 -7.37 8.49 -1.89
C VAL A 58 -7.83 7.81 -0.60
N PRO A 59 -8.20 8.57 0.45
CA PRO A 59 -8.83 7.98 1.61
C PRO A 59 -10.10 7.32 1.09
N LYS A 60 -10.20 5.99 1.21
CA LYS A 60 -11.50 5.33 1.07
C LYS A 60 -12.34 5.86 2.22
N LYS A 61 -13.16 6.90 1.95
CA LYS A 61 -14.15 7.38 2.91
C LYS A 61 -14.90 6.15 3.37
N ARG A 62 -14.82 5.81 4.67
CA ARG A 62 -15.77 4.86 5.26
C ARG A 62 -17.12 5.51 5.01
N GLY A 63 -17.87 5.00 4.05
CA GLY A 63 -19.22 5.49 3.81
C GLY A 63 -19.94 5.48 5.15
N ARG A 64 -20.67 6.56 5.45
CA ARG A 64 -21.66 6.51 6.52
C ARG A 64 -22.57 5.34 6.17
N LYS A 65 -22.62 4.31 7.02
CA LYS A 65 -23.39 3.10 6.78
C LYS A 65 -24.87 3.45 6.97
N THR A 66 -25.45 4.20 6.03
CA THR A 66 -26.87 4.51 5.98
C THR A 66 -27.50 3.54 5.01
N ASP A 67 -27.71 2.32 5.48
CA ASP A 67 -28.78 1.49 4.96
C ASP A 67 -29.71 1.24 6.14
N VAL A 68 -30.59 2.22 6.39
CA VAL A 68 -31.90 1.88 6.93
C VAL A 68 -32.70 1.56 5.68
N PRO A 69 -32.93 0.27 5.36
CA PRO A 69 -33.69 -0.09 4.18
C PRO A 69 -35.08 0.55 4.26
N GLU A 70 -35.54 1.10 3.14
CA GLU A 70 -36.85 1.78 2.96
C GLU A 70 -38.05 0.91 3.38
N ALA A 71 -37.82 -0.40 3.56
CA ALA A 71 -38.77 -1.38 4.10
C ALA A 71 -39.15 -1.15 5.58
N MET A 72 -38.42 -0.31 6.34
CA MET A 72 -38.76 0.05 7.73
C MET A 72 -39.49 1.39 7.83
N ARG A 73 -40.39 1.71 6.90
CA ARG A 73 -41.39 2.77 7.09
C ARG A 73 -42.75 2.13 7.31
N ARG A 74 -43.04 1.79 8.58
CA ARG A 74 -44.36 1.31 9.01
C ARG A 74 -45.43 2.36 8.65
N ARG A 75 -46.47 1.93 7.93
CA ARG A 75 -47.75 2.63 7.79
C ARG A 75 -48.71 2.11 8.85
#